data_AF-A0A2V9AUL3-F1
#
_entry.id   AF-A0A2V9AUL3-F1
#
_cell.length_a   1.000
_cell.length_b   1.000
_cell.length_c   1.000
_cell.angle_alpha   90.00
_cell.angle_beta   90.00
_cell.angle_gamma   90.00
#
_symmetry.space_group_name_H-M   'P 1'
#
loop_
_entity.id
_entity.type
_entity.pdbx_description
1 polymer ?
#
loop_
_entity_poly.entity_id
_entity_poly.type
_entity_poly.pdbx_seq_one_letter_code
_entity_poly.pdbx_strand_id
1 'polypeptide(L)'
;MNTRAPVRRYDSVQQDWRAILPYAKGSLFADHTEKLENTYRMFSVSLNEAIDLEQHGDLEKASQGIEIAGEFCARLALGISAVLHAVRQHARHFGIVPNLALLEAANFHSERGQRAARHSNLLSHVLLSERSQFLNKLNTLEEIVDELGDAFIEATEQLGHRILAHSSRLWKFLDLYHFDLNTCLRETCVLLKSFLLVLPEDQLDRFDFTVCGLARARRKSTAADPALIRARRMAAVAGE
;
A
#
# COMPACT_ATOMS: atom_id res chain seq x y z
N MET A 1 31.27 -27.97 8.68
CA MET A 1 30.53 -27.15 9.66
C MET A 1 30.67 -25.68 9.24
N ASN A 2 29.68 -25.13 8.54
CA ASN A 2 29.67 -23.72 8.14
C ASN A 2 28.94 -22.89 9.20
N THR A 3 29.69 -22.27 10.10
CA THR A 3 29.20 -21.25 11.02
C THR A 3 28.92 -19.98 10.22
N ARG A 4 27.69 -19.85 9.70
CA ARG A 4 27.15 -18.59 9.15
C ARG A 4 27.25 -17.54 10.26
N ALA A 5 28.06 -16.51 10.08
CA ALA A 5 28.17 -15.41 11.04
C ALA A 5 26.76 -14.84 11.33
N PRO A 6 26.40 -14.55 12.58
CA PRO A 6 25.11 -13.95 12.88
C PRO A 6 25.04 -12.61 12.17
N VAL A 7 23.98 -12.43 11.37
CA VAL A 7 23.63 -11.12 10.79
C VAL A 7 23.51 -10.16 11.96
N ARG A 8 24.38 -9.13 12.03
CA ARG A 8 24.28 -8.08 13.04
C ARG A 8 22.88 -7.48 12.96
N ARG A 9 22.06 -7.72 13.97
CA ARG A 9 20.82 -6.96 14.16
C ARG A 9 21.24 -5.58 14.65
N TYR A 10 20.80 -4.55 13.94
CA TYR A 10 20.86 -3.19 14.44
C TYR A 10 19.80 -3.01 15.54
N ASP A 11 19.93 -1.95 16.35
CA ASP A 11 19.07 -1.72 17.52
C ASP A 11 17.81 -0.90 17.18
N SER A 12 17.69 -0.36 15.95
CA SER A 12 16.54 0.45 15.56
C SER A 12 16.27 0.51 14.05
N VAL A 13 15.03 0.86 13.69
CA VAL A 13 14.62 1.11 12.30
C VAL A 13 15.43 2.24 11.65
N GLN A 14 15.85 3.24 12.41
CA GLN A 14 16.68 4.33 11.87
C GLN A 14 18.07 3.81 11.44
N GLN A 15 18.63 2.88 12.20
CA GLN A 15 19.89 2.23 11.85
C GLN A 15 19.69 1.31 10.64
N ASP A 16 18.62 0.52 10.60
CA ASP A 16 18.25 -0.27 9.43
C ASP A 16 18.13 0.60 8.17
N TRP A 17 17.48 1.75 8.28
CA TRP A 17 17.31 2.67 7.15
C TRP A 17 18.65 3.23 6.64
N ARG A 18 19.64 3.40 7.52
CA ARG A 18 21.00 3.84 7.14
C ARG A 18 21.89 2.69 6.69
N ALA A 19 21.54 1.45 7.02
CA ALA A 19 22.33 0.29 6.67
C ALA A 19 22.34 0.07 5.15
N ILE A 20 23.48 -0.41 4.67
CA ILE A 20 23.67 -0.81 3.27
C ILE A 20 23.19 -2.25 3.14
N LEU A 21 22.27 -2.48 2.20
CA LEU A 21 21.86 -3.83 1.83
C LEU A 21 22.97 -4.51 1.01
N PRO A 22 23.28 -5.80 1.26
CA PRO A 22 24.07 -6.60 0.34
C PRO A 22 23.49 -6.55 -1.08
N TYR A 23 24.35 -6.67 -2.10
CA TYR A 23 23.99 -6.39 -3.50
C TYR A 23 22.67 -7.04 -3.94
N ALA A 24 22.49 -8.35 -3.74
CA ALA A 24 21.28 -9.07 -4.15
C ALA A 24 20.01 -8.51 -3.49
N LYS A 25 20.07 -8.22 -2.19
CA LYS A 25 18.98 -7.62 -1.42
C LYS A 25 18.73 -6.16 -1.83
N GLY A 26 19.80 -5.42 -2.11
CA GLY A 26 19.75 -4.03 -2.55
C GLY A 26 19.11 -3.89 -3.93
N SER A 27 19.44 -4.78 -4.86
CA SER A 27 18.82 -4.85 -6.18
C SER A 27 17.32 -5.12 -6.06
N LEU A 28 16.94 -6.14 -5.29
CA LEU A 28 15.52 -6.47 -5.09
C LEU A 28 14.76 -5.32 -4.42
N PHE A 29 15.36 -4.67 -3.41
CA PHE A 29 14.78 -3.48 -2.79
C PHE A 29 14.54 -2.39 -3.83
N ALA A 30 15.58 -2.02 -4.59
CA ALA A 30 15.52 -1.00 -5.63
C ALA A 30 14.42 -1.31 -6.66
N ASP A 31 14.38 -2.55 -7.18
CA ASP A 31 13.41 -2.97 -8.20
C ASP A 31 11.96 -2.80 -7.74
N HIS A 32 11.65 -3.14 -6.49
CA HIS A 32 10.29 -2.99 -5.96
C HIS A 32 9.97 -1.56 -5.59
N THR A 33 10.90 -0.84 -4.94
CA THR A 33 10.66 0.57 -4.58
C THR A 33 10.54 1.47 -5.80
N GLU A 34 11.36 1.26 -6.83
CA GLU A 34 11.31 2.04 -8.06
C GLU A 34 9.98 1.86 -8.78
N LYS A 35 9.47 0.63 -8.87
CA LYS A 35 8.16 0.35 -9.47
C LYS A 35 7.03 1.06 -8.73
N LEU A 36 7.03 1.01 -7.40
CA LEU A 36 6.03 1.69 -6.58
C LEU A 36 6.15 3.20 -6.69
N GLU A 37 7.36 3.76 -6.59
CA GLU A 37 7.59 5.19 -6.71
C GLU A 37 7.24 5.73 -8.09
N ASN A 38 7.56 5.02 -9.17
CA ASN A 38 7.17 5.41 -10.52
C ASN A 38 5.65 5.41 -10.68
N THR A 39 4.96 4.42 -10.12
CA THR A 39 3.48 4.39 -10.12
C THR A 39 2.90 5.56 -9.32
N TYR A 40 3.48 5.85 -8.16
CA TYR A 40 3.08 7.00 -7.34
C TYR A 40 3.33 8.35 -8.03
N ARG A 41 4.45 8.51 -8.74
CA ARG A 41 4.71 9.73 -9.53
C ARG A 41 3.64 9.95 -10.59
N MET A 42 3.29 8.91 -11.35
CA MET A 42 2.22 9.02 -12.36
C MET A 42 0.86 9.33 -11.74
N PHE A 43 0.55 8.70 -10.61
CA PHE A 43 -0.65 9.00 -9.83
C PHE A 43 -0.69 10.47 -9.39
N SER A 44 0.38 10.94 -8.74
CA SER A 44 0.49 12.30 -8.19
C SER A 44 0.41 13.37 -9.28
N VAL A 45 1.12 13.18 -10.40
CA VAL A 45 1.08 14.10 -11.53
C VAL A 45 -0.34 14.19 -12.12
N SER A 46 -0.97 13.04 -12.37
CA SER A 46 -2.31 13.00 -12.97
C SER A 46 -3.36 13.67 -12.06
N LEU A 47 -3.27 13.44 -10.75
CA LEU A 47 -4.18 14.04 -9.79
C LEU A 47 -3.97 15.56 -9.69
N ASN A 48 -2.72 16.02 -9.60
CA ASN A 48 -2.42 17.45 -9.52
C ASN A 48 -2.88 18.20 -10.78
N GLU A 49 -2.68 17.62 -11.96
CA GLU A 49 -3.17 18.16 -13.22
C GLU A 49 -4.70 18.24 -13.23
N ALA A 50 -5.38 17.19 -12.78
CA ALA A 50 -6.85 17.18 -12.70
C ALA A 50 -7.40 18.23 -11.73
N ILE A 51 -6.76 18.41 -10.58
CA ILE A 51 -7.12 19.45 -9.59
C ILE A 51 -6.92 20.84 -10.19
N ASP A 52 -5.79 21.08 -10.87
CA ASP A 52 -5.51 22.37 -11.50
C ASP A 52 -6.54 22.71 -12.58
N LEU A 53 -6.89 21.74 -13.43
CA LEU A 53 -7.91 21.89 -14.46
C LEU A 53 -9.29 22.21 -13.87
N GLU A 54 -9.66 21.58 -12.75
CA GLU A 54 -10.92 21.89 -12.07
C GLU A 54 -10.95 23.32 -11.53
N GLN A 55 -9.86 23.77 -10.90
CA GLN A 55 -9.74 25.13 -10.37
C GLN A 55 -9.84 26.20 -11.46
N HIS A 56 -9.41 25.87 -12.69
CA HIS A 56 -9.53 26.72 -13.86
C HIS A 56 -10.85 26.55 -14.64
N GLY A 57 -11.74 25.67 -14.19
CA GLY A 57 -13.06 25.44 -14.78
C GLY A 57 -13.08 24.54 -16.03
N ASP A 58 -11.97 23.88 -16.38
CA ASP A 58 -11.90 22.93 -17.50
C ASP A 58 -12.34 21.53 -17.03
N LEU A 59 -13.65 21.40 -16.76
CA LEU A 59 -14.25 20.24 -16.10
C LEU A 59 -14.13 18.94 -16.92
N GLU A 60 -14.14 19.02 -18.25
CA GLU A 60 -14.01 17.84 -19.11
C GLU A 60 -12.62 17.20 -18.98
N LYS A 61 -11.57 18.02 -19.08
CA LYS A 61 -10.20 17.52 -18.91
C LYS A 61 -9.91 17.13 -17.46
N ALA A 62 -10.47 17.84 -16.49
CA ALA A 62 -10.37 17.47 -15.09
C ALA A 62 -10.95 16.07 -14.83
N SER A 63 -12.09 15.74 -15.46
CA SER A 63 -12.69 14.39 -15.39
C SER A 63 -11.76 13.32 -15.98
N GLN A 64 -11.19 13.55 -17.17
CA GLN A 64 -10.24 12.64 -17.79
C GLN A 64 -8.98 12.44 -16.92
N GLY A 65 -8.45 13.51 -16.35
CA GLY A 65 -7.31 13.46 -15.44
C GLY A 65 -7.59 12.65 -14.18
N ILE A 66 -8.79 12.78 -13.60
CA ILE A 66 -9.21 11.98 -12.44
C ILE A 66 -9.28 10.49 -12.79
N GLU A 67 -9.86 10.13 -13.94
CA GLU A 67 -9.97 8.71 -14.35
C GLU A 67 -8.57 8.07 -14.43
N ILE A 68 -7.63 8.76 -15.07
CA ILE A 68 -6.23 8.33 -15.16
C ILE A 68 -5.60 8.23 -13.75
N ALA A 69 -5.84 9.22 -12.88
CA ALA A 69 -5.35 9.18 -11.51
C ALA A 69 -5.93 7.99 -10.73
N GLY A 70 -7.21 7.66 -10.93
CA GLY A 70 -7.88 6.50 -10.35
C GLY A 70 -7.21 5.18 -10.75
N GLU A 71 -6.88 5.01 -12.04
CA GLU A 71 -6.17 3.82 -12.51
C GLU A 71 -4.79 3.66 -11.85
N PHE A 72 -4.02 4.74 -11.75
CA PHE A 72 -2.72 4.70 -11.09
C PHE A 72 -2.84 4.50 -9.58
N CYS A 73 -3.84 5.08 -8.93
CA CYS A 73 -4.16 4.85 -7.52
C CYS A 73 -4.42 3.36 -7.26
N ALA A 74 -5.31 2.74 -8.03
CA ALA A 74 -5.61 1.31 -7.91
C ALA A 74 -4.35 0.45 -8.10
N ARG A 75 -3.54 0.76 -9.13
CA ARG A 75 -2.27 0.05 -9.37
C ARG A 75 -1.27 0.21 -8.22
N LEU A 76 -1.18 1.41 -7.64
CA LEU A 76 -0.30 1.69 -6.52
C LEU A 76 -0.74 0.92 -5.27
N ALA A 77 -2.02 1.01 -4.91
CA ALA A 77 -2.58 0.30 -3.76
C ALA A 77 -2.34 -1.21 -3.88
N LEU A 78 -2.62 -1.78 -5.05
CA LEU A 78 -2.33 -3.19 -5.34
C LEU A 78 -0.84 -3.55 -5.16
N GLY A 79 0.06 -2.69 -5.63
CA GLY A 79 1.51 -2.90 -5.49
C GLY A 79 1.96 -2.87 -4.04
N ILE A 80 1.52 -1.87 -3.28
CA ILE A 80 1.83 -1.74 -1.86
C ILE A 80 1.31 -2.95 -1.09
N SER A 81 0.03 -3.30 -1.25
CA SER A 81 -0.58 -4.45 -0.58
C SER A 81 0.10 -5.76 -0.95
N ALA A 82 0.55 -5.95 -2.20
CA ALA A 82 1.31 -7.14 -2.60
C ALA A 82 2.64 -7.29 -1.84
N VAL A 83 3.39 -6.19 -1.66
CA VAL A 83 4.64 -6.19 -0.89
C VAL A 83 4.35 -6.48 0.58
N LEU A 84 3.41 -5.77 1.19
CA LEU A 84 3.03 -5.97 2.60
C LEU A 84 2.57 -7.40 2.88
N HIS A 85 1.76 -7.96 1.98
CA HIS A 85 1.28 -9.33 2.07
C HIS A 85 2.42 -10.35 1.98
N ALA A 86 3.36 -10.17 1.04
CA ALA A 86 4.50 -11.07 0.89
C ALA A 86 5.42 -11.03 2.12
N VAL A 87 5.71 -9.83 2.64
CA VAL A 87 6.49 -9.65 3.88
C VAL A 87 5.80 -10.36 5.03
N ARG A 88 4.48 -10.16 5.19
CA ARG A 88 3.67 -10.79 6.23
C ARG A 88 3.68 -12.31 6.12
N GLN A 89 3.50 -12.86 4.92
CA GLN A 89 3.50 -14.31 4.69
C GLN A 89 4.85 -14.93 5.03
N HIS A 90 5.95 -14.34 4.59
CA HIS A 90 7.29 -14.82 4.91
C HIS A 90 7.60 -14.70 6.41
N ALA A 91 7.27 -13.57 7.04
CA ALA A 91 7.46 -13.37 8.47
C ALA A 91 6.67 -14.39 9.30
N ARG A 92 5.43 -14.71 8.89
CA ARG A 92 4.62 -15.75 9.52
C ARG A 92 5.20 -17.15 9.33
N HIS A 93 5.70 -17.48 8.14
CA HIS A 93 6.19 -18.82 7.85
C HIS A 93 7.56 -19.10 8.49
N PHE A 94 8.47 -18.13 8.43
CA PHE A 94 9.87 -18.31 8.85
C PHE A 94 10.22 -17.67 10.20
N GLY A 95 9.27 -16.95 10.83
CA GLY A 95 9.52 -16.28 12.11
C GLY A 95 10.51 -15.12 12.02
N ILE A 96 10.61 -14.49 10.86
CA ILE A 96 11.47 -13.34 10.63
C ILE A 96 10.81 -12.10 11.25
N VAL A 97 11.54 -11.41 12.13
CA VAL A 97 11.09 -10.18 12.78
C VAL A 97 12.21 -9.14 12.62
N PRO A 98 12.02 -8.11 11.77
CA PRO A 98 12.94 -6.99 11.70
C PRO A 98 12.72 -6.00 12.85
N ASN A 99 13.56 -4.97 12.94
CA ASN A 99 13.28 -3.86 13.84
C ASN A 99 11.95 -3.18 13.46
N LEU A 100 11.21 -2.76 14.47
CA LEU A 100 9.87 -2.20 14.32
C LEU A 100 9.81 -0.80 14.91
N ALA A 101 9.24 0.12 14.13
CA ALA A 101 8.74 1.41 14.60
C ALA A 101 7.22 1.40 14.45
N LEU A 102 6.49 1.93 15.45
CA LEU A 102 5.04 1.99 15.43
C LEU A 102 4.53 2.97 14.36
N LEU A 103 3.25 2.87 13.98
CA LEU A 103 2.64 3.81 13.04
C LEU A 103 2.41 5.14 13.74
N GLU A 104 2.96 6.22 13.21
CA GLU A 104 2.75 7.55 13.77
C GLU A 104 1.46 8.16 13.19
N ALA A 105 0.43 8.28 14.03
CA ALA A 105 -0.87 8.80 13.60
C ALA A 105 -0.79 10.23 13.04
N ALA A 106 0.18 11.03 13.49
CA ALA A 106 0.37 12.40 12.98
C ALA A 106 0.80 12.45 11.50
N ASN A 107 1.34 11.34 10.96
CA ASN A 107 1.76 11.26 9.56
C ASN A 107 0.60 10.94 8.60
N PHE A 108 -0.62 10.76 9.13
CA PHE A 108 -1.83 10.57 8.34
C PHE A 108 -2.71 11.82 8.44
N HIS A 109 -3.21 12.28 7.31
CA HIS A 109 -4.09 13.42 7.18
C HIS A 109 -5.57 13.04 7.22
N SER A 110 -5.96 11.85 6.77
CA SER A 110 -7.35 11.41 6.92
C SER A 110 -7.65 10.97 8.35
N GLU A 111 -8.85 11.30 8.86
CA GLU A 111 -9.28 10.84 10.19
C GLU A 111 -9.26 9.32 10.32
N ARG A 112 -9.53 8.61 9.22
CA ARG A 112 -9.50 7.15 9.17
C ARG A 112 -8.08 6.61 9.34
N GLY A 113 -7.11 7.13 8.57
CA GLY A 113 -5.70 6.77 8.71
C GLY A 113 -5.17 7.04 10.11
N GLN A 114 -5.49 8.21 10.68
CA GLN A 114 -5.15 8.55 12.06
C GLN A 114 -5.74 7.57 13.08
N ARG A 115 -7.02 7.21 12.92
CA ARG A 115 -7.71 6.28 13.82
C ARG A 115 -7.11 4.88 13.74
N ALA A 116 -6.85 4.38 12.54
CA ALA A 116 -6.23 3.07 12.33
C ALA A 116 -4.82 3.01 12.94
N ALA A 117 -3.99 4.05 12.74
CA ALA A 117 -2.67 4.15 13.34
C ALA A 117 -2.73 4.19 14.89
N ARG A 118 -3.63 5.00 15.47
CA ARG A 118 -3.84 5.04 16.93
C ARG A 118 -4.27 3.69 17.48
N HIS A 119 -5.21 3.02 16.82
CA HIS A 119 -5.69 1.70 17.23
C HIS A 119 -4.58 0.65 17.16
N SER A 120 -3.79 0.64 16.09
CA SER A 120 -2.62 -0.22 15.98
C SER A 120 -1.59 0.01 17.09
N ASN A 121 -1.36 1.27 17.48
CA ASN A 121 -0.44 1.57 18.58
C ASN A 121 -0.97 1.05 19.92
N LEU A 122 -2.25 1.25 20.21
CA LEU A 122 -2.90 0.71 21.41
C LEU A 122 -2.79 -0.82 21.46
N LEU A 123 -3.09 -1.50 20.36
CA LEU A 123 -2.93 -2.95 20.27
C LEU A 123 -1.47 -3.36 20.46
N SER A 124 -0.53 -2.64 19.86
CA SER A 124 0.91 -2.95 19.97
C SER A 124 1.42 -2.90 21.42
N HIS A 125 0.83 -2.06 22.28
CA HIS A 125 1.14 -2.02 23.71
C HIS A 125 0.60 -3.24 24.49
N VAL A 126 -0.46 -3.90 24.00
CA VAL A 126 -1.04 -5.10 24.61
C VAL A 126 -0.43 -6.38 24.03
N LEU A 127 0.09 -6.31 22.79
CA LEU A 127 0.74 -7.44 22.13
C LEU A 127 2.08 -7.77 22.79
N LEU A 128 2.16 -8.96 23.37
CA LEU A 128 3.26 -9.42 24.21
C LEU A 128 4.56 -9.77 23.45
N SER A 129 4.56 -9.78 22.12
CA SER A 129 5.75 -10.11 21.32
C SER A 129 5.96 -9.15 20.16
N GLU A 130 7.23 -8.84 19.86
CA GLU A 130 7.64 -8.03 18.71
C GLU A 130 7.12 -8.62 17.38
N ARG A 131 7.08 -9.95 17.29
CA ARG A 131 6.50 -10.64 16.13
C ARG A 131 5.03 -10.29 15.95
N SER A 132 4.25 -10.35 17.02
CA SER A 132 2.83 -10.01 16.96
C SER A 132 2.63 -8.53 16.61
N GLN A 133 3.44 -7.64 17.18
CA GLN A 133 3.40 -6.20 16.88
C GLN A 133 3.75 -5.92 15.41
N PHE A 134 4.78 -6.58 14.87
CA PHE A 134 5.17 -6.46 13.47
C PHE A 134 4.07 -6.94 12.52
N LEU A 135 3.49 -8.11 12.80
CA LEU A 135 2.38 -8.64 12.01
C LEU A 135 1.13 -7.77 12.11
N ASN A 136 0.87 -7.17 13.27
CA ASN A 136 -0.21 -6.22 13.47
C ASN A 136 0.00 -4.96 12.62
N LYS A 137 1.20 -4.36 12.64
CA LYS A 137 1.54 -3.20 11.80
C LYS A 137 1.32 -3.51 10.32
N LEU A 138 1.79 -4.66 9.84
CA LEU A 138 1.60 -5.06 8.44
C LEU A 138 0.13 -5.21 8.06
N ASN A 139 -0.68 -5.85 8.92
CA ASN A 139 -2.12 -5.98 8.70
C ASN A 139 -2.80 -4.61 8.65
N THR A 140 -2.56 -3.75 9.64
CA THR A 140 -3.17 -2.41 9.69
C THR A 140 -2.77 -1.58 8.47
N LEU A 141 -1.51 -1.66 8.03
CA LEU A 141 -1.07 -0.91 6.86
C LEU A 141 -1.70 -1.44 5.56
N GLU A 142 -1.84 -2.77 5.41
CA GLU A 142 -2.56 -3.39 4.29
C GLU A 142 -4.03 -2.97 4.27
N GLU A 143 -4.70 -2.94 5.43
CA GLU A 143 -6.08 -2.46 5.59
C GLU A 143 -6.23 -0.98 5.20
N ILE A 144 -5.35 -0.10 5.69
CA ILE A 144 -5.37 1.32 5.32
C ILE A 144 -5.21 1.50 3.81
N VAL A 145 -4.28 0.78 3.18
CA VAL A 145 -4.03 0.87 1.74
C VAL A 145 -5.23 0.45 0.92
N ASP A 146 -5.82 -0.71 1.26
CA ASP A 146 -6.99 -1.23 0.56
C ASP A 146 -8.19 -0.27 0.74
N GLU A 147 -8.43 0.25 1.94
CA GLU A 147 -9.50 1.24 2.21
C GLU A 147 -9.28 2.58 1.48
N LEU A 148 -8.06 3.09 1.43
CA LEU A 148 -7.74 4.34 0.71
C LEU A 148 -7.91 4.17 -0.79
N GLY A 149 -7.50 3.02 -1.34
CA GLY A 149 -7.69 2.70 -2.75
C GLY A 149 -9.17 2.69 -3.12
N ASP A 150 -9.99 1.96 -2.36
CA ASP A 150 -11.43 1.87 -2.59
C ASP A 150 -12.11 3.24 -2.43
N ALA A 151 -11.77 4.01 -1.38
CA ALA A 151 -12.35 5.33 -1.13
C ALA A 151 -11.95 6.35 -2.20
N PHE A 152 -10.74 6.26 -2.74
CA PHE A 152 -10.30 7.10 -3.85
C PHE A 152 -11.13 6.81 -5.10
N ILE A 153 -11.24 5.53 -5.49
CA ILE A 153 -12.04 5.13 -6.66
C ILE A 153 -13.50 5.55 -6.50
N GLU A 154 -14.11 5.31 -5.34
CA GLU A 154 -15.49 5.72 -5.07
C GLU A 154 -15.67 7.25 -5.22
N ALA A 155 -14.70 8.04 -4.74
CA ALA A 155 -14.74 9.49 -4.91
C ALA A 155 -14.58 9.91 -6.38
N THR A 156 -13.76 9.20 -7.18
CA THR A 156 -13.64 9.46 -8.63
C THR A 156 -14.93 9.16 -9.39
N GLU A 157 -15.61 8.06 -9.08
CA GLU A 157 -16.89 7.70 -9.69
C GLU A 157 -17.98 8.72 -9.34
N GLN A 158 -18.02 9.18 -8.09
CA GLN A 158 -18.95 10.22 -7.66
C GLN A 158 -18.72 11.55 -8.37
N LEU A 159 -17.47 11.88 -8.70
CA LEU A 159 -17.11 13.06 -9.48
C LEU A 159 -17.56 12.93 -10.94
N GLY A 160 -17.41 11.76 -11.56
CA GLY A 160 -17.87 11.50 -12.93
C GLY A 160 -19.39 11.54 -13.10
N HIS A 161 -20.16 11.12 -12.09
CA HIS A 161 -21.63 11.13 -12.13
C HIS A 161 -22.28 12.47 -11.77
N ARG A 162 -21.57 13.37 -11.09
CA ARG A 162 -22.09 14.69 -10.69
C ARG A 162 -21.57 15.73 -11.67
N ILE A 163 -22.40 16.73 -12.01
CA ILE A 163 -21.89 17.95 -12.67
C ILE A 163 -20.87 18.55 -11.69
N LEU A 164 -19.58 18.47 -12.04
CA LEU A 164 -18.42 18.73 -11.18
C LEU A 164 -18.45 20.08 -10.42
N ALA A 165 -19.29 21.02 -10.88
CA ALA A 165 -19.49 22.37 -10.37
C ALA A 165 -19.85 22.51 -8.87
N HIS A 166 -20.16 21.43 -8.13
CA HIS A 166 -20.53 21.49 -6.70
C HIS A 166 -19.72 20.54 -5.80
N SER A 167 -18.59 20.00 -6.29
CA SER A 167 -17.90 18.87 -5.66
C SER A 167 -16.60 19.22 -4.92
N SER A 168 -16.39 20.48 -4.50
CA SER A 168 -15.15 20.94 -3.83
C SER A 168 -14.72 20.09 -2.62
N ARG A 169 -15.67 19.44 -1.95
CA ARG A 169 -15.39 18.51 -0.85
C ARG A 169 -14.76 17.20 -1.32
N LEU A 170 -15.20 16.64 -2.46
CA LEU A 170 -14.66 15.40 -3.01
C LEU A 170 -13.22 15.58 -3.47
N TRP A 171 -12.90 16.70 -4.12
CA TRP A 171 -11.53 17.06 -4.50
C TRP A 171 -10.58 17.14 -3.30
N LYS A 172 -11.02 17.75 -2.20
CA LYS A 172 -10.27 17.75 -0.94
C LYS A 172 -10.04 16.34 -0.39
N PHE A 173 -11.01 15.44 -0.52
CA PHE A 173 -10.83 14.05 -0.10
C PHE A 173 -9.81 13.31 -0.96
N LEU A 174 -9.83 13.50 -2.29
CA LEU A 174 -8.83 12.90 -3.18
C LEU A 174 -7.40 13.30 -2.79
N ASP A 175 -7.18 14.58 -2.46
CA ASP A 175 -5.86 15.07 -2.02
C ASP A 175 -5.44 14.46 -0.67
N LEU A 176 -6.37 14.35 0.29
CA LEU A 176 -6.12 13.66 1.57
C LEU A 176 -5.76 12.18 1.38
N TYR A 177 -6.48 11.48 0.50
CA TYR A 177 -6.20 10.07 0.21
C TYR A 177 -4.87 9.89 -0.52
N HIS A 178 -4.53 10.79 -1.44
CA HIS A 178 -3.23 10.82 -2.09
C HIS A 178 -2.09 11.00 -1.09
N PHE A 179 -2.24 11.90 -0.12
CA PHE A 179 -1.26 12.10 0.94
C PHE A 179 -1.07 10.83 1.78
N ASP A 180 -2.17 10.24 2.26
CA ASP A 180 -2.11 9.05 3.12
C ASP A 180 -1.56 7.82 2.38
N LEU A 181 -1.86 7.66 1.07
CA LEU A 181 -1.25 6.62 0.24
C LEU A 181 0.26 6.80 0.09
N ASN A 182 0.75 8.03 -0.02
CA ASN A 182 2.20 8.29 0.02
C ASN A 182 2.79 7.91 1.38
N THR A 183 2.11 8.23 2.49
CA THR A 183 2.53 7.78 3.83
C THR A 183 2.63 6.25 3.88
N CYS A 184 1.63 5.53 3.38
CA CYS A 184 1.67 4.07 3.29
C CYS A 184 2.82 3.55 2.42
N LEU A 185 3.11 4.21 1.30
CA LEU A 185 4.26 3.88 0.45
C LEU A 185 5.58 4.03 1.21
N ARG A 186 5.78 5.15 1.92
CA ARG A 186 7.01 5.39 2.69
C ARG A 186 7.19 4.38 3.80
N GLU A 187 6.13 4.09 4.56
CA GLU A 187 6.14 3.02 5.57
C GLU A 187 6.49 1.66 4.97
N THR A 188 5.94 1.34 3.79
CA THR A 188 6.21 0.08 3.09
C THR A 188 7.67 -0.01 2.65
N CYS A 189 8.26 1.07 2.13
CA CYS A 189 9.68 1.09 1.76
C CYS A 189 10.58 0.87 2.98
N VAL A 190 10.28 1.53 4.11
CA VAL A 190 11.03 1.36 5.36
C VAL A 190 10.93 -0.09 5.85
N LEU A 191 9.71 -0.64 5.91
CA LEU A 191 9.45 -2.02 6.32
C LEU A 191 10.15 -3.04 5.42
N LEU A 192 10.09 -2.85 4.10
CA LEU A 192 10.74 -3.71 3.13
C LEU A 192 12.25 -3.71 3.34
N LYS A 193 12.87 -2.53 3.51
CA LYS A 193 14.31 -2.43 3.75
C LYS A 193 14.73 -3.16 5.03
N SER A 194 14.04 -2.88 6.13
CA SER A 194 14.26 -3.54 7.43
C SER A 194 14.08 -5.06 7.35
N PHE A 195 13.05 -5.52 6.64
CA PHE A 195 12.80 -6.95 6.41
C PHE A 195 13.91 -7.60 5.58
N LEU A 196 14.36 -6.97 4.49
CA LEU A 196 15.41 -7.51 3.63
C LEU A 196 16.76 -7.59 4.35
N LEU A 197 17.06 -6.69 5.29
CA LEU A 197 18.28 -6.80 6.10
C LEU A 197 18.35 -8.16 6.83
N VAL A 198 17.23 -8.61 7.40
CA VAL A 198 17.16 -9.84 8.19
C VAL A 198 16.73 -11.07 7.40
N LEU A 199 16.23 -10.92 6.17
CA LEU A 199 15.83 -12.04 5.30
C LEU A 199 17.07 -12.87 4.87
N PRO A 200 17.10 -14.20 5.04
CA PRO A 200 18.18 -15.02 4.50
C PRO A 200 18.26 -14.93 2.97
N GLU A 201 19.47 -14.84 2.43
CA GLU A 201 19.70 -14.65 0.99
C GLU A 201 19.10 -15.80 0.14
N ASP A 202 19.13 -17.02 0.66
CA ASP A 202 18.54 -18.22 0.06
C ASP A 202 16.99 -18.19 -0.03
N GLN A 203 16.34 -17.17 0.56
CA GLN A 203 14.91 -16.97 0.49
C GLN A 203 14.49 -15.82 -0.44
N LEU A 204 15.44 -15.10 -1.06
CA LEU A 204 15.15 -13.93 -1.88
C LEU A 204 14.30 -14.26 -3.10
N ASP A 205 14.65 -15.28 -3.86
CA ASP A 205 13.92 -15.67 -5.08
C ASP A 205 12.47 -16.05 -4.77
N ARG A 206 12.25 -16.76 -3.66
CA ARG A 206 10.91 -17.14 -3.21
C ARG A 206 10.10 -15.91 -2.78
N PHE A 207 10.74 -14.97 -2.10
CA PHE A 207 10.11 -13.71 -1.72
C PHE A 207 9.71 -12.90 -2.95
N ASP A 208 10.62 -12.71 -3.90
CA ASP A 208 10.36 -11.97 -5.14
C ASP A 208 9.24 -12.60 -5.97
N PHE A 209 9.28 -13.92 -6.13
CA PHE A 209 8.23 -14.68 -6.80
C PHE A 209 6.87 -14.45 -6.17
N THR A 210 6.80 -14.40 -4.84
CA THR A 210 5.56 -14.15 -4.09
C THR A 210 5.02 -12.75 -4.35
N VAL A 211 5.87 -11.71 -4.26
CA VAL A 211 5.47 -10.32 -4.55
C VAL A 211 4.94 -10.20 -5.98
N CYS A 212 5.70 -10.69 -6.95
CA CYS A 212 5.33 -10.64 -8.37
C CYS A 212 4.05 -11.43 -8.67
N GLY A 213 3.89 -12.61 -8.06
CA GLY A 213 2.71 -13.45 -8.18
C GLY A 213 1.44 -12.77 -7.67
N LEU A 214 1.52 -12.17 -6.47
CA LEU A 214 0.39 -11.45 -5.85
C LEU A 214 -0.02 -10.22 -6.67
N ALA A 215 0.95 -9.42 -7.10
CA ALA A 215 0.69 -8.24 -7.94
C ALA A 215 0.05 -8.60 -9.30
N ARG A 216 0.35 -9.78 -9.85
CA ARG A 216 -0.29 -10.29 -11.08
C ARG A 216 -1.69 -10.85 -10.81
N ALA A 217 -1.86 -11.61 -9.74
CA ALA A 217 -3.14 -12.20 -9.37
C ALA A 217 -4.19 -11.14 -9.05
N ARG A 218 -3.83 -10.12 -8.25
CA ARG A 218 -4.76 -9.03 -7.91
C ARG A 218 -5.14 -8.18 -9.13
N ARG A 219 -4.19 -7.88 -10.03
CA ARG A 219 -4.49 -7.19 -11.31
C ARG A 219 -5.49 -7.96 -12.18
N LYS A 220 -5.41 -9.29 -12.22
CA LYS A 220 -6.39 -10.12 -12.94
C LYS A 220 -7.77 -10.09 -12.27
N SER A 221 -7.82 -10.01 -10.94
CA SER A 221 -9.08 -9.91 -10.20
C SER A 221 -9.78 -8.58 -10.42
N THR A 222 -9.04 -7.46 -10.53
CA THR A 222 -9.62 -6.15 -10.82
C THR A 222 -10.01 -5.98 -12.29
N ALA A 223 -9.36 -6.71 -13.20
CA ALA A 223 -9.72 -6.74 -14.62
C ALA A 223 -10.87 -7.72 -14.96
N ALA A 224 -11.23 -8.61 -14.04
CA ALA A 224 -12.38 -9.50 -14.20
C ALA A 224 -13.67 -8.69 -13.94
N ASP A 225 -14.40 -8.45 -15.03
CA ASP A 225 -15.64 -7.69 -15.16
C ASP A 225 -16.55 -7.63 -13.90
N PRO A 226 -16.85 -6.42 -13.35
CA PRO A 226 -17.81 -6.24 -12.27
C PRO A 226 -19.22 -6.77 -12.60
N ALA A 227 -19.58 -6.89 -13.89
CA ALA A 227 -20.86 -7.43 -14.32
C ALA A 227 -21.02 -8.93 -14.00
N LEU A 228 -19.93 -9.71 -14.01
CA LEU A 228 -19.95 -11.14 -13.70
C LEU A 228 -20.17 -11.42 -12.20
N ILE A 229 -19.73 -10.52 -11.32
CA ILE A 229 -19.92 -10.64 -9.87
C ILE A 229 -21.34 -10.22 -9.47
N ARG A 230 -21.95 -9.23 -10.14
CA ARG A 230 -23.37 -8.88 -9.95
C ARG A 230 -24.32 -9.97 -10.45
N ALA A 231 -24.02 -10.61 -11.57
CA ALA A 231 -24.84 -11.69 -12.11
C ALA A 231 -24.93 -12.91 -11.17
N ARG A 232 -23.84 -13.22 -10.45
CA ARG A 232 -23.81 -14.33 -9.48
C ARG A 232 -24.57 -14.07 -8.18
N ARG A 233 -24.74 -12.80 -7.77
CA ARG A 233 -25.55 -12.46 -6.59
C ARG A 233 -27.05 -12.51 -6.85
N MET A 234 -27.50 -12.32 -8.10
CA MET A 234 -28.92 -12.41 -8.44
C MET A 234 -29.41 -13.83 -8.73
N ALA A 235 -28.53 -14.77 -9.05
CA ALA A 235 -28.92 -16.16 -9.35
C ALA A 235 -29.15 -17.04 -8.10
N ALA A 236 -28.89 -16.54 -6.88
CA ALA A 236 -29.00 -17.32 -5.64
C ALA A 236 -30.34 -17.14 -4.88
N VAL A 237 -31.33 -16.43 -5.47
CA VAL A 237 -32.69 -16.31 -4.90
C VAL A 237 -33.74 -16.68 -5.95
N ALA A 238 -33.77 -17.97 -6.29
CA ALA A 238 -34.90 -18.69 -6.85
C ALA A 238 -34.65 -20.15 -6.41
N GLY A 239 -35.22 -20.61 -5.30
CA GLY A 239 -36.63 -20.91 -5.19
C GLY A 239 -36.78 -22.42 -5.35
N GLU A 240 -36.74 -23.13 -4.23
CA GLU A 240 -37.52 -24.33 -3.88
C GLU A 240 -37.51 -24.49 -2.37
#